data_AF-A0A1M7BBU9-F1
#
_entry.id   AF-A0A1M7BBU9-F1
#
_cell.length_a   1.000
_cell.length_b   1.000
_cell.length_c   1.000
_cell.angle_alpha   90.00
_cell.angle_beta   90.00
_cell.angle_gamma   90.00
#
_symmetry.space_group_name_H-M   'P 1'
#
loop_
_entity.id
_entity.type
_entity.pdbx_description
1 polymer ?
#
loop_
_entity_poly.entity_id
_entity_poly.type
_entity_poly.pdbx_seq_one_letter_code
_entity_poly.pdbx_strand_id
1 'polypeptide(L)' 'MHISYQPLWDTLKERGMRKEDLRLAAGLTTNMIANMGKGEHISMKTLLRICGALHCDIADVIALEQDDNYVAP' A
#
# COMPACT_ATOMS: atom_id res chain seq x y z
N MET A 1 8.54 -12.37 7.36
CA MET A 1 7.58 -11.90 6.34
C MET A 1 7.18 -10.50 6.69
N HIS A 2 7.17 -9.59 5.73
CA HIS A 2 6.76 -8.21 5.93
C HIS A 2 5.78 -7.77 4.83
N ILE A 3 5.11 -6.63 5.06
CA ILE A 3 4.21 -6.03 4.08
C ILE A 3 5.03 -5.16 3.14
N SER A 4 4.93 -5.43 1.85
CA SER A 4 5.42 -4.57 0.79
C SER A 4 4.26 -3.74 0.24
N TYR A 5 4.48 -2.43 0.13
CA TYR A 5 3.56 -1.49 -0.53
C TYR A 5 4.02 -1.18 -1.96
N GLN A 6 4.97 -1.94 -2.51
CA GLN A 6 5.42 -1.79 -3.88
C GLN A 6 4.26 -1.87 -4.89
N PRO A 7 3.30 -2.82 -4.76
CA PRO A 7 2.13 -2.86 -5.66
C PRO A 7 1.32 -1.56 -5.67
N LEU A 8 1.12 -0.92 -4.50
CA LEU A 8 0.46 0.37 -4.42
C LEU A 8 1.20 1.44 -5.22
N TRP A 9 2.53 1.50 -5.10
CA TRP A 9 3.34 2.50 -5.81
C TRP A 9 3.31 2.29 -7.32
N ASP A 10 3.31 1.05 -7.77
CA ASP A 10 3.19 0.71 -9.18
C ASP A 10 1.80 1.06 -9.71
N THR A 11 0.74 0.71 -8.97
CA THR A 11 -0.65 1.09 -9.29
C THR A 11 -0.81 2.61 -9.43
N LEU A 12 -0.23 3.39 -8.51
CA LEU A 12 -0.26 4.85 -8.63
C LEU A 12 0.47 5.35 -9.88
N LYS A 13 1.63 4.76 -10.19
CA LYS A 13 2.44 5.14 -11.35
C LYS A 13 1.72 4.84 -12.66
N GLU A 14 1.12 3.66 -12.80
CA GLU A 14 0.32 3.26 -13.97
C GLU A 14 -0.87 4.19 -14.21
N ARG A 15 -1.43 4.75 -13.14
CA ARG A 15 -2.55 5.69 -13.18
C ARG A 15 -2.14 7.16 -13.26
N GLY A 16 -0.84 7.45 -13.30
CA GLY A 16 -0.33 8.82 -13.30
C GLY A 16 -0.65 9.61 -12.02
N MET A 17 -0.89 8.92 -10.90
CA MET A 17 -1.24 9.51 -9.61
C MET A 17 -0.01 9.69 -8.73
N ARG A 18 0.05 10.81 -8.02
CA ARG A 18 1.02 11.04 -6.95
C ARG A 18 0.48 10.48 -5.63
N LYS A 19 1.38 10.27 -4.66
CA LYS A 19 1.00 9.90 -3.28
C LYS A 19 0.05 10.92 -2.64
N GLU A 20 0.18 12.20 -3.01
CA GLU A 20 -0.71 13.27 -2.55
C GLU A 20 -2.13 13.12 -3.12
N ASP A 21 -2.24 12.70 -4.38
CA ASP A 21 -3.55 12.46 -5.01
C ASP A 21 -4.26 11.28 -4.33
N LEU A 22 -3.54 10.19 -4.04
CA LEU A 22 -4.05 9.10 -3.23
C LEU A 22 -4.49 9.57 -1.84
N ARG A 23 -3.67 10.40 -1.19
CA ARG A 23 -3.96 10.93 0.15
C ARG A 23 -5.30 11.67 0.14
N LEU A 24 -5.54 12.52 -0.85
CA LEU A 24 -6.79 13.26 -0.98
C LEU A 24 -7.96 12.32 -1.35
N ALA A 25 -7.80 11.47 -2.36
CA ALA A 25 -8.85 10.58 -2.86
C ALA A 25 -9.33 9.55 -1.81
N ALA A 26 -8.40 8.96 -1.05
CA ALA A 26 -8.72 8.02 0.01
C ALA A 26 -8.95 8.70 1.37
N GLY A 27 -8.78 10.03 1.47
CA GLY A 27 -8.92 10.83 2.69
C GLY A 27 -7.88 10.50 3.79
N LEU A 28 -6.68 10.09 3.39
CA LEU A 28 -5.61 9.69 4.30
C LEU A 28 -4.92 10.90 4.93
N THR A 29 -4.27 10.67 6.07
CA THR A 29 -3.35 11.66 6.64
C THR A 29 -1.97 11.54 6.01
N THR A 30 -1.16 12.59 6.14
CA THR A 30 0.25 12.56 5.72
C THR A 30 1.04 11.46 6.44
N ASN A 31 0.78 11.25 7.74
CA ASN A 31 1.41 10.17 8.50
C ASN A 31 1.08 8.78 7.94
N MET A 32 -0.15 8.53 7.48
CA MET A 32 -0.49 7.24 6.87
C MET A 32 0.34 6.97 5.60
N ILE A 33 0.54 7.98 4.76
CA ILE A 33 1.41 7.88 3.57
C ILE A 33 2.87 7.61 3.98
N ALA A 34 3.36 8.33 5.00
CA ALA A 34 4.73 8.15 5.49
C ALA A 34 4.96 6.75 6.07
N ASN A 35 4.00 6.21 6.81
CA ASN A 35 4.05 4.87 7.39
C ASN A 35 4.11 3.79 6.30
N MET A 36 3.29 3.90 5.25
CA MET A 36 3.39 2.99 4.09
C MET A 36 4.75 3.10 3.39
N GLY A 37 5.34 4.30 3.32
CA GLY A 37 6.69 4.50 2.79
C GLY A 37 7.80 3.83 3.62
N LYS A 38 7.55 3.55 4.90
CA LYS A 38 8.47 2.85 5.82
C LYS A 38 8.17 1.34 5.93
N GLY A 39 7.14 0.85 5.24
CA GLY A 39 6.69 -0.54 5.38
C GLY A 39 5.93 -0.83 6.69
N GLU A 40 5.44 0.20 7.39
CA GLU A 40 4.68 -0.01 8.63
C GLU A 40 3.28 -0.59 8.35
N HIS A 41 2.72 -1.30 9.32
CA HIS A 41 1.37 -1.85 9.23
C HIS A 41 0.30 -0.75 9.17
N ILE A 42 -0.69 -0.94 8.29
CA ILE A 42 -1.92 -0.13 8.27
C ILE A 42 -3.12 -0.96 8.73
N SER A 43 -4.19 -0.28 9.16
CA SER A 43 -5.44 -0.95 9.49
C SER A 43 -6.16 -1.47 8.23
N MET A 44 -6.97 -2.53 8.38
CA MET A 44 -7.85 -3.00 7.31
C MET A 44 -8.81 -1.90 6.82
N LYS A 45 -9.26 -1.00 7.70
CA LYS A 45 -10.08 0.15 7.32
C LYS A 45 -9.33 1.08 6.37
N THR A 46 -8.04 1.32 6.59
CA THR A 46 -7.20 2.13 5.69
C THR A 46 -7.05 1.43 4.34
N LEU A 47 -6.84 0.12 4.34
CA LEU A 47 -6.69 -0.67 3.12
C LEU A 47 -7.96 -0.63 2.26
N LEU A 48 -9.15 -0.80 2.86
CA LEU A 48 -10.43 -0.68 2.16
C LEU A 48 -10.66 0.71 1.57
N ARG A 49 -10.21 1.78 2.24
CA ARG A 49 -10.32 3.14 1.71
C ARG A 49 -9.43 3.35 0.48
N ILE A 50 -8.23 2.78 0.49
CA ILE A 50 -7.32 2.83 -0.66
C ILE A 50 -7.92 2.04 -1.83
N CYS A 51 -8.34 0.79 -1.58
CA CYS A 51 -8.96 -0.05 -2.61
C CYS A 51 -10.23 0.61 -3.19
N GLY A 52 -11.05 1.23 -2.34
CA GLY A 52 -12.24 1.97 -2.77
C GLY A 52 -11.92 3.21 -3.59
N ALA A 53 -10.92 4.00 -3.20
CA ALA A 53 -10.51 5.20 -3.93
C ALA A 53 -9.85 4.88 -5.27
N LEU A 54 -9.16 3.75 -5.36
CA LEU A 54 -8.52 3.28 -6.58
C LEU A 54 -9.40 2.30 -7.37
N HIS A 55 -10.56 1.86 -6.88
CA HIS A 55 -11.35 0.81 -7.52
C HIS A 55 -10.48 -0.40 -7.93
N CYS A 56 -9.65 -0.88 -7.01
CA CYS A 56 -8.69 -1.98 -7.23
C CYS A 56 -8.82 -3.06 -6.15
N ASP A 57 -8.18 -4.20 -6.35
CA ASP A 57 -8.14 -5.28 -5.36
C ASP A 57 -7.00 -5.04 -4.36
N ILE A 58 -7.02 -5.78 -3.24
CA ILE A 58 -6.00 -5.72 -2.19
C ILE A 58 -4.60 -6.08 -2.71
N ALA A 59 -4.51 -6.97 -3.69
CA ALA A 59 -3.26 -7.40 -4.31
C ALA A 59 -2.59 -6.28 -5.12
N ASP A 60 -3.36 -5.28 -5.56
CA ASP A 60 -2.84 -4.08 -6.22
C ASP A 60 -2.26 -3.07 -5.21
N VAL A 61 -2.47 -3.30 -3.91
CA VAL A 61 -2.06 -2.38 -2.83
C VAL A 61 -0.93 -2.96 -2.00
N ILE A 62 -0.99 -4.25 -1.66
CA ILE A 62 -0.01 -4.89 -0.78
C ILE A 62 0.43 -6.26 -1.29
N ALA A 63 1.67 -6.61 -0.98
CA ALA A 63 2.21 -7.96 -1.09
C ALA A 63 2.82 -8.41 0.25
N LEU A 64 2.85 -9.71 0.47
CA LEU A 64 3.58 -10.32 1.58
C LEU A 64 4.90 -10.86 1.05
N GLU A 65 6.01 -10.31 1.49
CA GLU A 65 7.35 -10.75 1.10
C GLU A 65 7.98 -11.57 2.23
N GLN A 66 8.68 -12.65 1.89
CA GLN A 66 9.47 -13.41 2.85
C GLN A 66 10.75 -12.65 3.16
N ASP A 67 11.24 -12.78 4.40
CA ASP A 67 12.56 -12.26 4.72
C ASP A 67 13.56 -13.32 4.25
N ASP A 68 14.66 -12.93 3.61
CA ASP A 68 15.63 -13.78 2.90
C ASP A 68 16.26 -14.94 3.72
N ASN A 69 15.90 -15.09 5.00
CA ASN A 69 16.33 -16.16 5.90
C ASN A 69 15.35 -17.33 6.02
N TYR A 70 14.31 -17.42 5.17
CA TYR A 70 13.44 -18.59 5.16
C TYR A 70 14.07 -19.75 4.36
N VAL A 71 14.77 -20.63 5.07
CA VAL A 71 15.09 -21.98 4.56
C VAL A 71 13.85 -22.84 4.79
N ALA A 72 13.16 -23.20 3.71
CA ALA A 72 12.06 -24.16 3.78
C ALA A 72 12.57 -25.50 4.37
N PRO A 73 11.80 -26.19 5.23
CA PRO A 73 12.14 -27.52 5.72
C PRO A 73 12.16 -28.57 4.60
#